data_AF-A0A2G8KIG8-F1
#
_entry.id   AF-A0A2G8KIG8-F1
#
_cell.length_a   1.000
_cell.length_b   1.000
_cell.length_c   1.000
_cell.angle_alpha   90.00
_cell.angle_beta   90.00
_cell.angle_gamma   90.00
#
_symmetry.space_group_name_H-M   'P 1'
#
loop_
_entity.id
_entity.type
_entity.pdbx_description
1 polymer ?
#
loop_
_entity_poly.entity_id
_entity_poly.type
_entity_poly.pdbx_seq_one_letter_code
_entity_poly.pdbx_strand_id
1 'polypeptide(L)'
;MKQSLNGVQLMRYLAMRHVRGLVTTLILASRLPLAQKQSNVFALVGDFYVNSGCTRRSTCQNNQIIEASYQCSVHATCAERNGVRKCYCNSNYQGDGETCRHNCFVADIGSVLGEGQFYISSRCTRKSTCRNNRLVDESYQCSSHATCDTRSGVRKCYCNPNYEGDGETCTSVLPKDCHELYVSGTLSDGVYTIYPDGWSRGIQVYCEMESNGGGWT
;
A
#
# COMPACT_ATOMS: atom_id res chain seq x y z
N MET A 1 -2.99 42.01 14.20
CA MET A 1 -3.76 40.88 14.76
C MET A 1 -4.96 40.62 13.87
N LYS A 2 -5.27 39.32 13.68
CA LYS A 2 -6.29 38.73 12.82
C LYS A 2 -7.68 39.36 12.99
N GLN A 3 -8.48 39.32 11.92
CA GLN A 3 -9.87 38.81 11.87
C GLN A 3 -10.32 38.83 10.40
N SER A 4 -10.47 37.67 9.74
CA SER A 4 -11.71 36.88 9.69
C SER A 4 -12.89 37.69 9.17
N LEU A 5 -13.25 37.52 7.90
CA LEU A 5 -14.52 38.01 7.35
C LEU A 5 -15.35 36.81 6.89
N ASN A 6 -16.32 36.44 7.75
CA ASN A 6 -17.55 35.76 7.38
C ASN A 6 -18.54 36.80 6.84
N GLY A 7 -19.41 36.38 5.90
CA GLY A 7 -20.78 36.86 5.72
C GLY A 7 -21.02 38.33 5.39
N VAL A 8 -21.55 38.56 4.17
CA VAL A 8 -22.42 39.70 3.78
C VAL A 8 -21.75 41.09 3.64
N GLN A 9 -22.14 41.83 2.58
CA GLN A 9 -21.74 43.22 2.20
C GLN A 9 -20.33 43.37 1.58
N LEU A 10 -20.02 44.19 0.56
CA LEU A 10 -20.63 45.39 -0.03
C LEU A 10 -19.96 45.62 -1.42
N MET A 11 -20.68 45.55 -2.55
CA MET A 11 -21.06 46.62 -3.51
C MET A 11 -20.01 47.63 -4.05
N ARG A 12 -19.94 47.65 -5.41
CA ARG A 12 -19.73 48.75 -6.41
C ARG A 12 -18.36 49.43 -6.58
N TYR A 13 -17.82 49.41 -7.82
CA TYR A 13 -17.65 50.59 -8.71
C TYR A 13 -17.16 50.20 -10.14
N LEU A 14 -17.54 51.03 -11.14
CA LEU A 14 -17.25 50.94 -12.58
C LEU A 14 -15.97 51.71 -12.97
N ALA A 15 -15.44 51.37 -14.17
CA ALA A 15 -14.85 52.27 -15.19
C ALA A 15 -13.32 52.36 -15.41
N MET A 16 -12.96 52.10 -16.68
CA MET A 16 -11.87 52.64 -17.52
C MET A 16 -10.39 52.27 -17.26
N ARG A 17 -9.82 51.48 -18.19
CA ARG A 17 -8.65 51.90 -18.98
C ARG A 17 -8.53 51.11 -20.29
N HIS A 18 -8.35 51.87 -21.37
CA HIS A 18 -8.09 51.41 -22.74
C HIS A 18 -6.94 50.39 -22.80
N VAL A 19 -7.22 49.20 -23.35
CA VAL A 19 -6.22 48.43 -24.07
C VAL A 19 -6.78 48.21 -25.47
N ARG A 20 -6.14 48.88 -26.44
CA ARG A 20 -6.38 48.70 -27.87
C ARG A 20 -5.98 47.29 -28.28
N GLY A 21 -6.86 46.62 -29.01
CA GLY A 21 -6.48 45.52 -29.91
C GLY A 21 -6.40 44.14 -29.27
N LEU A 22 -7.54 43.47 -29.11
CA LEU A 22 -7.76 42.08 -29.50
C LEU A 22 -9.22 41.77 -29.19
N VAL A 23 -9.98 41.46 -30.24
CA VAL A 23 -11.38 41.02 -30.15
C VAL A 23 -11.36 39.63 -29.53
N THR A 24 -11.43 39.56 -28.20
CA THR A 24 -11.80 38.34 -27.49
C THR A 24 -13.23 38.55 -26.98
N THR A 25 -14.11 37.66 -27.39
CA THR A 25 -15.54 37.66 -27.08
C THR A 25 -15.77 37.86 -25.58
N LEU A 26 -16.22 39.06 -25.20
CA LEU A 26 -16.72 39.36 -23.86
C LEU A 26 -17.99 38.53 -23.63
N ILE A 27 -17.86 37.40 -22.94
CA ILE A 27 -19.03 36.73 -22.37
C ILE A 27 -19.47 37.56 -21.17
N LEU A 28 -20.62 38.23 -21.27
CA LEU A 28 -21.24 38.91 -20.13
C LEU A 28 -21.38 37.91 -18.97
N ALA A 29 -20.77 38.24 -17.84
CA ALA A 29 -20.85 37.52 -16.56
C ALA A 29 -22.23 37.63 -15.89
N SER A 30 -23.32 37.46 -16.65
CA SER A 30 -24.70 37.64 -16.19
C SER A 30 -25.28 36.42 -15.45
N ARG A 31 -24.57 35.30 -15.42
CA ARG A 31 -25.03 34.03 -14.81
C ARG A 31 -24.08 33.40 -13.80
N LEU A 32 -23.03 34.13 -13.37
CA LEU A 32 -22.15 33.66 -12.31
C LEU A 32 -22.80 33.95 -10.93
N PRO A 33 -22.83 32.99 -9.99
CA PRO A 33 -23.22 33.27 -8.61
C PRO A 33 -22.31 34.36 -8.03
N LEU A 34 -22.87 35.26 -7.22
CA LEU A 34 -22.23 36.51 -6.77
C LEU A 34 -20.85 36.38 -6.10
N ALA A 35 -20.40 35.18 -5.74
CA ALA A 35 -19.12 34.91 -5.08
C ALA A 35 -17.88 35.07 -5.99
N GLN A 36 -18.02 35.08 -7.32
CA GLN A 36 -16.87 35.20 -8.24
C GLN A 36 -16.63 36.62 -8.77
N LYS A 37 -17.37 37.63 -8.28
CA LYS A 37 -17.26 39.00 -8.79
C LYS A 37 -16.11 39.83 -8.20
N GLN A 38 -15.20 39.21 -7.42
CA GLN A 38 -14.17 39.93 -6.66
C GLN A 38 -12.74 39.81 -7.19
N SER A 39 -12.51 39.00 -8.23
CA SER A 39 -11.21 38.90 -8.89
C SER A 39 -11.43 38.61 -10.37
N ASN A 40 -10.71 39.29 -11.27
CA ASN A 40 -10.70 39.04 -12.72
C ASN A 40 -10.08 37.66 -13.05
N VAL A 41 -10.67 36.57 -12.56
CA VAL A 41 -10.17 35.21 -12.76
C VAL A 41 -10.95 34.60 -13.91
N PHE A 42 -10.28 34.42 -15.05
CA PHE A 42 -10.78 33.65 -16.16
C PHE A 42 -10.64 32.16 -15.82
N ALA A 43 -11.74 31.40 -15.86
CA ALA A 43 -11.69 29.95 -15.71
C ALA A 43 -11.20 29.32 -17.03
N LEU A 44 -10.09 28.60 -16.99
CA LEU A 44 -9.54 27.88 -18.12
C LEU A 44 -10.17 26.48 -18.23
N VAL A 45 -10.12 25.89 -19.42
CA VAL A 45 -10.58 24.51 -19.62
C VAL A 45 -9.77 23.58 -18.71
N GLY A 46 -10.47 22.76 -17.92
CA GLY A 46 -9.88 21.90 -16.91
C GLY A 46 -9.91 22.46 -15.49
N ASP A 47 -10.16 23.77 -15.32
CA ASP A 47 -10.35 24.35 -13.99
C ASP A 47 -11.61 23.80 -13.33
N PHE A 48 -11.54 23.60 -12.01
CA PHE A 48 -12.68 23.20 -11.21
C PHE A 48 -12.82 24.08 -9.96
N TYR A 49 -14.05 24.20 -9.49
CA TYR A 49 -14.41 24.86 -8.25
C TYR A 49 -15.31 23.94 -7.44
N VAL A 50 -15.08 23.88 -6.13
CA VAL A 50 -15.93 23.17 -5.17
C VAL A 50 -16.51 24.18 -4.20
N ASN A 51 -17.83 24.12 -4.00
CA ASN A 51 -18.50 25.02 -3.06
C ASN A 51 -18.06 24.77 -1.60
N SER A 52 -18.31 25.73 -0.72
CA SER A 52 -17.89 25.66 0.70
C SER A 52 -18.39 24.43 1.45
N GLY A 53 -19.55 23.88 1.06
CA GLY A 53 -20.11 22.66 1.65
C GLY A 53 -19.62 21.35 1.02
N CYS A 54 -18.75 21.38 0.01
CA CYS A 54 -18.35 20.22 -0.79
C CYS A 54 -19.55 19.36 -1.24
N THR A 55 -20.63 19.99 -1.68
CA THR A 55 -21.84 19.33 -2.21
C THR A 55 -21.96 19.46 -3.73
N ARG A 56 -21.23 20.40 -4.34
CA ARG A 56 -21.23 20.66 -5.78
C ARG A 56 -19.82 20.94 -6.29
N ARG A 57 -19.55 20.47 -7.50
CA ARG A 57 -18.34 20.75 -8.27
C ARG A 57 -18.73 21.40 -9.59
N SER A 58 -18.14 22.54 -9.91
CA SER A 58 -18.25 23.21 -11.21
C SER A 58 -16.94 23.00 -11.97
N THR A 59 -16.99 22.51 -13.21
CA THR A 59 -15.80 22.26 -14.05
C THR A 59 -15.95 23.00 -15.38
N CYS A 60 -14.88 23.64 -15.86
CA CYS A 60 -14.87 24.27 -17.17
C CYS A 60 -14.48 23.27 -18.26
N GLN A 61 -15.38 22.97 -19.18
CA GLN A 61 -15.14 22.12 -20.35
C GLN A 61 -15.70 22.79 -21.61
N ASN A 62 -14.92 22.83 -22.69
CA ASN A 62 -15.35 23.45 -23.97
C ASN A 62 -15.89 24.90 -23.80
N ASN A 63 -15.23 25.69 -22.94
CA ASN A 63 -15.66 27.05 -22.56
C ASN A 63 -17.08 27.14 -21.95
N GLN A 64 -17.59 26.02 -21.40
CA GLN A 64 -18.84 25.95 -20.66
C GLN A 64 -18.58 25.46 -19.23
N ILE A 65 -19.34 26.00 -18.28
CA ILE A 65 -19.31 25.53 -16.89
C ILE A 65 -20.32 24.39 -16.74
N ILE A 66 -19.83 23.23 -16.34
CA ILE A 66 -20.63 22.03 -16.05
C ILE A 66 -20.65 21.85 -14.53
N GLU A 67 -21.85 21.77 -13.96
CA GLU A 67 -22.04 21.46 -12.54
C GLU A 67 -22.41 20.00 -12.32
N ALA A 68 -21.83 19.40 -11.29
CA ALA A 68 -22.14 18.05 -10.84
C ALA A 68 -22.30 18.01 -9.32
N SER A 69 -23.02 16.98 -8.83
CA SER A 69 -22.97 16.63 -7.42
C SER A 69 -21.55 16.24 -7.05
N TYR A 70 -21.15 16.61 -5.82
CA TYR A 70 -19.84 16.31 -5.29
C TYR A 70 -20.02 15.80 -3.87
N GLN A 71 -19.40 14.68 -3.51
CA GLN A 71 -19.53 14.10 -2.17
C GLN A 71 -18.18 13.57 -1.72
N CYS A 72 -17.75 13.96 -0.53
CA CYS A 72 -16.52 13.44 0.06
C CYS A 72 -16.70 11.99 0.50
N SER A 73 -15.61 11.21 0.42
CA SER A 73 -15.51 9.96 1.14
C SER A 73 -15.79 10.18 2.63
N VAL A 74 -16.34 9.17 3.31
CA VAL A 74 -16.44 9.15 4.79
C VAL A 74 -15.07 9.26 5.47
N HIS A 75 -13.98 8.97 4.74
CA HIS A 75 -12.60 9.11 5.20
C HIS A 75 -11.90 10.33 4.60
N ALA A 76 -12.64 11.35 4.19
CA ALA A 76 -12.11 12.61 3.71
C ALA A 76 -12.72 13.80 4.44
N THR A 77 -11.95 14.90 4.47
CA THR A 77 -12.38 16.19 4.99
C THR A 77 -12.48 17.20 3.86
N CYS A 78 -13.61 17.91 3.78
CA CYS A 78 -13.75 19.08 2.92
C CYS A 78 -12.91 20.23 3.49
N ALA A 79 -11.90 20.69 2.75
CA ALA A 79 -11.04 21.78 3.20
C ALA A 79 -10.55 22.63 2.02
N GLU A 80 -9.98 23.79 2.31
CA GLU A 80 -9.21 24.58 1.35
C GLU A 80 -7.73 24.50 1.73
N ARG A 81 -6.88 24.07 0.79
CA ARG A 81 -5.42 24.00 0.96
C ARG A 81 -4.77 24.65 -0.25
N ASN A 82 -3.86 25.59 -0.01
CA ASN A 82 -3.18 26.36 -1.07
C ASN A 82 -4.16 26.98 -2.10
N GLY A 83 -5.30 27.52 -1.62
CA GLY A 83 -6.32 28.14 -2.48
C GLY A 83 -7.22 27.16 -3.23
N VAL A 84 -7.05 25.84 -3.06
CA VAL A 84 -7.88 24.82 -3.71
C VAL A 84 -8.79 24.15 -2.68
N ARG A 85 -10.10 24.35 -2.83
CA ARG A 85 -11.11 23.63 -2.05
C ARG A 85 -11.48 22.32 -2.73
N LYS A 86 -11.39 21.22 -1.98
CA LYS A 86 -11.84 19.88 -2.38
C LYS A 86 -11.88 18.96 -1.15
N CYS A 87 -12.32 17.72 -1.36
CA CYS A 87 -12.16 16.66 -0.38
C CYS A 87 -10.69 16.23 -0.33
N TYR A 88 -10.15 16.11 0.87
CA TYR A 88 -8.81 15.59 1.11
C TYR A 88 -8.91 14.37 2.02
N CYS A 89 -8.31 13.25 1.63
CA CYS A 89 -8.31 12.07 2.49
C CYS A 89 -7.72 12.38 3.86
N ASN A 90 -8.31 11.78 4.89
CA ASN A 90 -7.84 11.85 6.26
C ASN A 90 -6.49 11.13 6.39
N SER A 91 -5.83 11.30 7.53
CA SER A 91 -4.55 10.61 7.80
C SER A 91 -4.71 9.10 7.59
N ASN A 92 -3.70 8.47 7.00
CA ASN A 92 -3.64 7.04 6.69
C ASN A 92 -4.58 6.57 5.58
N TYR A 93 -5.20 7.48 4.84
CA TYR A 93 -5.97 7.17 3.64
C TYR A 93 -5.38 7.87 2.41
N GLN A 94 -5.52 7.22 1.26
CA GLN A 94 -5.08 7.73 -0.04
C GLN A 94 -6.20 7.64 -1.08
N GLY A 95 -6.15 8.56 -2.06
CA GLY A 95 -7.13 8.64 -3.14
C GLY A 95 -7.41 10.09 -3.55
N ASP A 96 -8.53 10.30 -4.25
CA ASP A 96 -8.91 11.59 -4.82
C ASP A 96 -9.77 12.46 -3.88
N GLY A 97 -10.14 11.91 -2.71
CA GLY A 97 -10.99 12.57 -1.72
C GLY A 97 -12.47 12.23 -1.82
N GLU A 98 -12.95 11.81 -2.98
CA GLU A 98 -14.28 11.21 -3.16
C GLU A 98 -14.22 9.72 -2.82
N THR A 99 -13.12 9.08 -3.20
CA THR A 99 -12.71 7.74 -2.82
C THR A 99 -11.43 7.83 -2.01
N CYS A 100 -11.48 7.39 -0.75
CA CYS A 100 -10.32 7.29 0.12
C CYS A 100 -10.19 5.86 0.62
N ARG A 101 -9.02 5.27 0.41
CA ARG A 101 -8.71 3.89 0.77
C ARG A 101 -7.57 3.88 1.78
N HIS A 102 -7.68 3.04 2.81
CA HIS A 102 -6.64 2.96 3.84
C HIS A 102 -5.29 2.60 3.20
N ASN A 103 -4.21 3.19 3.68
CA ASN A 103 -2.87 3.04 3.13
C ASN A 103 -2.32 1.60 3.23
N CYS A 104 -2.90 0.79 4.13
CA CYS A 104 -2.61 -0.63 4.29
C CYS A 104 -3.67 -1.56 3.68
N PHE A 105 -4.50 -1.05 2.77
CA PHE A 105 -5.46 -1.88 2.03
C PHE A 105 -4.76 -2.78 1.02
N VAL A 106 -5.10 -4.06 1.04
CA VAL A 106 -4.64 -5.08 0.08
C VAL A 106 -5.80 -5.46 -0.83
N ALA A 107 -5.68 -5.14 -2.12
CA ALA A 107 -6.73 -5.39 -3.11
C ALA A 107 -7.04 -6.88 -3.29
N ASP A 108 -6.02 -7.74 -3.22
CA ASP A 108 -6.16 -9.18 -3.45
C ASP A 108 -7.11 -9.88 -2.46
N ILE A 109 -7.27 -9.31 -1.26
CA ILE A 109 -8.19 -9.84 -0.23
C ILE A 109 -9.31 -8.86 0.13
N GLY A 110 -9.36 -7.69 -0.53
CA GLY A 110 -10.37 -6.67 -0.26
C GLY A 110 -10.37 -6.15 1.18
N SER A 111 -9.25 -6.21 1.90
CA SER A 111 -9.18 -5.92 3.34
C SER A 111 -7.98 -5.05 3.68
N VAL A 112 -7.97 -4.51 4.89
CA VAL A 112 -6.90 -3.67 5.44
C VAL A 112 -6.06 -4.48 6.42
N LEU A 113 -4.75 -4.50 6.21
CA LEU A 113 -3.81 -5.09 7.16
C LEU A 113 -3.66 -4.19 8.39
N GLY A 114 -3.70 -4.80 9.58
CA GLY A 114 -3.27 -4.15 10.82
C GLY A 114 -1.75 -3.96 10.85
N GLU A 115 -1.27 -3.10 11.75
CA GLU A 115 0.15 -2.83 11.92
C GLU A 115 0.94 -4.13 12.20
N GLY A 116 2.02 -4.35 11.46
CA GLY A 116 2.85 -5.55 11.53
C GLY A 116 2.26 -6.81 10.86
N GLN A 117 0.98 -6.79 10.46
CA GLN A 117 0.40 -7.90 9.72
C GLN A 117 0.91 -7.92 8.28
N PHE A 118 0.95 -9.13 7.72
CA PHE A 118 1.38 -9.37 6.36
C PHE A 118 0.34 -10.14 5.54
N TYR A 119 0.45 -9.99 4.24
CA TYR A 119 -0.26 -10.76 3.22
C TYR A 119 0.75 -11.33 2.23
N ILE A 120 0.61 -12.61 1.89
CA ILE A 120 1.36 -13.25 0.82
C ILE A 120 0.43 -13.45 -0.39
N SER A 121 0.91 -13.05 -1.56
CA SER A 121 0.17 -13.21 -2.82
C SER A 121 -0.18 -14.68 -3.08
N SER A 122 -1.24 -14.93 -3.84
CA SER A 122 -1.65 -16.31 -4.19
C SER A 122 -0.59 -17.12 -4.91
N ARG A 123 0.40 -16.46 -5.55
CA ARG A 123 1.54 -17.09 -6.22
C ARG A 123 2.80 -17.15 -5.35
N CYS A 124 2.75 -16.69 -4.09
CA CYS A 124 3.90 -16.53 -3.20
C CYS A 124 5.09 -15.82 -3.85
N THR A 125 4.84 -14.79 -4.66
CA THR A 125 5.88 -13.97 -5.30
C THR A 125 6.04 -12.59 -4.66
N ARG A 126 5.09 -12.19 -3.81
CA ARG A 126 5.04 -10.88 -3.16
C ARG A 126 4.56 -11.04 -1.73
N LYS A 127 5.22 -10.34 -0.82
CA LYS A 127 4.81 -10.17 0.57
C LYS A 127 4.53 -8.70 0.83
N SER A 128 3.34 -8.41 1.32
CA SER A 128 2.87 -7.06 1.63
C SER A 128 2.73 -6.94 3.14
N THR A 129 3.42 -6.01 3.79
CA THR A 129 3.38 -5.80 5.24
C THR A 129 2.94 -4.38 5.55
N CYS A 130 2.00 -4.19 6.46
CA CYS A 130 1.67 -2.84 6.93
C CYS A 130 2.68 -2.39 7.99
N ARG A 131 3.43 -1.33 7.71
CA ARG A 131 4.37 -0.72 8.65
C ARG A 131 4.23 0.80 8.66
N ASN A 132 4.03 1.37 9.84
CA ASN A 132 3.82 2.81 10.05
C ASN A 132 2.69 3.36 9.15
N ASN A 133 1.54 2.68 9.10
CA ASN A 133 0.41 3.04 8.24
C ASN A 133 0.76 3.12 6.73
N ARG A 134 1.72 2.32 6.28
CA ARG A 134 2.09 2.19 4.86
C ARG A 134 2.26 0.73 4.50
N LEU A 135 1.67 0.34 3.37
CA LEU A 135 1.94 -0.97 2.79
C LEU A 135 3.38 -0.99 2.22
N VAL A 136 4.17 -1.93 2.69
CA VAL A 136 5.53 -2.21 2.23
C VAL A 136 5.49 -3.54 1.50
N ASP A 137 5.79 -3.52 0.21
CA ASP A 137 5.86 -4.71 -0.62
C ASP A 137 7.30 -5.15 -0.82
N GLU A 138 7.54 -6.46 -0.71
CA GLU A 138 8.82 -7.10 -0.98
C GLU A 138 8.63 -8.33 -1.87
N SER A 139 9.69 -8.70 -2.60
CA SER A 139 9.75 -9.98 -3.28
C SER A 139 9.71 -11.10 -2.26
N TYR A 140 8.92 -12.14 -2.53
CA TYR A 140 8.80 -13.31 -1.68
C TYR A 140 9.06 -14.54 -2.52
N GLN A 141 9.83 -15.50 -2.03
CA GLN A 141 10.14 -16.73 -2.75
C GLN A 141 10.32 -17.87 -1.75
N CYS A 142 9.60 -18.97 -1.99
CA CYS A 142 9.79 -20.16 -1.18
C CYS A 142 11.13 -20.83 -1.48
N SER A 143 11.73 -21.43 -0.46
CA SER A 143 12.80 -22.41 -0.61
C SER A 143 12.41 -23.50 -1.62
N SER A 144 13.40 -24.12 -2.27
CA SER A 144 13.20 -25.34 -3.07
C SER A 144 12.62 -26.50 -2.27
N HIS A 145 12.77 -26.47 -0.94
CA HIS A 145 12.23 -27.47 0.00
C HIS A 145 11.01 -26.97 0.76
N ALA A 146 10.27 -25.99 0.21
CA ALA A 146 9.03 -25.49 0.78
C ALA A 146 7.91 -25.45 -0.26
N THR A 147 6.67 -25.50 0.24
CA THR A 147 5.46 -25.36 -0.56
C THR A 147 4.72 -24.08 -0.15
N CYS A 148 4.31 -23.28 -1.13
CA CYS A 148 3.39 -22.17 -0.94
C CYS A 148 1.98 -22.72 -0.67
N ASP A 149 1.47 -22.53 0.55
CA ASP A 149 0.18 -23.09 0.94
C ASP A 149 -0.53 -22.18 1.96
N THR A 150 -1.78 -22.49 2.29
CA THR A 150 -2.57 -21.82 3.33
C THR A 150 -2.87 -22.79 4.46
N ARG A 151 -2.23 -22.61 5.62
CA ARG A 151 -2.49 -23.42 6.83
C ARG A 151 -3.08 -22.53 7.91
N SER A 152 -4.17 -22.98 8.54
CA SER A 152 -4.89 -22.22 9.58
C SER A 152 -5.23 -20.78 9.16
N GLY A 153 -5.59 -20.58 7.89
CA GLY A 153 -5.94 -19.26 7.33
C GLY A 153 -4.75 -18.38 6.95
N VAL A 154 -3.50 -18.80 7.20
CA VAL A 154 -2.29 -18.03 6.87
C VAL A 154 -1.61 -18.61 5.65
N ARG A 155 -1.52 -17.82 4.58
CA ARG A 155 -0.75 -18.17 3.39
C ARG A 155 0.70 -17.76 3.54
N LYS A 156 1.62 -18.70 3.35
CA LYS A 156 3.06 -18.48 3.30
C LYS A 156 3.75 -19.75 2.77
N CYS A 157 5.07 -19.70 2.66
CA CYS A 157 5.88 -20.89 2.43
C CYS A 157 5.92 -21.73 3.70
N TYR A 158 5.73 -23.04 3.54
CA TYR A 158 5.87 -24.02 4.61
C TYR A 158 6.89 -25.07 4.17
N CYS A 159 7.88 -25.34 5.01
CA CYS A 159 8.86 -26.38 4.72
C CYS A 159 8.17 -27.73 4.49
N ASN A 160 8.71 -28.48 3.54
CA ASN A 160 8.30 -29.84 3.23
C ASN A 160 8.66 -30.77 4.41
N PRO A 161 8.08 -31.98 4.49
CA PRO A 161 8.44 -32.94 5.54
C PRO A 161 9.95 -33.17 5.64
N ASN A 162 10.47 -33.32 6.86
CA ASN A 162 11.89 -33.44 7.18
C ASN A 162 12.74 -32.18 6.94
N TYR A 163 12.10 -31.03 6.75
CA TYR A 163 12.77 -29.74 6.70
C TYR A 163 12.16 -28.77 7.72
N GLU A 164 13.00 -27.92 8.29
CA GLU A 164 12.63 -26.89 9.27
C GLU A 164 13.14 -25.52 8.85
N GLY A 165 12.47 -24.46 9.31
CA GLY A 165 12.81 -23.08 8.98
C GLY A 165 11.57 -22.18 8.84
N ASP A 166 11.75 -21.01 8.22
CA ASP A 166 10.70 -20.02 8.03
C ASP A 166 9.90 -20.20 6.71
N GLY A 167 10.34 -21.12 5.85
CA GLY A 167 9.74 -21.41 4.55
C GLY A 167 10.42 -20.71 3.36
N GLU A 168 11.08 -19.57 3.59
CA GLU A 168 11.98 -18.94 2.61
C GLU A 168 13.35 -19.63 2.67
N THR A 169 13.76 -19.99 3.88
CA THR A 169 14.89 -20.88 4.17
C THR A 169 14.37 -22.13 4.85
N CYS A 170 14.75 -23.30 4.33
CA CYS A 170 14.42 -24.59 4.91
C CYS A 170 15.67 -25.47 4.90
N THR A 171 16.00 -26.06 6.05
CA THR A 171 17.15 -26.94 6.25
C THR A 171 16.67 -28.33 6.61
N SER A 172 17.37 -29.36 6.13
CA SER A 172 17.08 -30.75 6.50
C SER A 172 17.21 -30.92 8.01
N VAL A 173 16.31 -31.69 8.60
CA VAL A 173 16.35 -32.10 10.02
C VAL A 173 16.96 -33.49 10.20
N LEU A 174 17.18 -34.18 9.08
CA LEU A 174 17.79 -35.49 9.07
C LEU A 174 19.32 -35.34 9.07
N PRO A 175 20.02 -36.18 9.84
CA PRO A 175 21.46 -36.08 10.00
C PRO A 175 22.16 -36.44 8.69
N LYS A 176 23.00 -35.54 8.19
CA LYS A 176 23.74 -35.71 6.94
C LYS A 176 24.89 -36.69 7.05
N ASP A 177 25.49 -36.76 8.23
CA ASP A 177 26.66 -37.58 8.55
C ASP A 177 26.67 -37.98 10.03
N CYS A 178 27.68 -38.78 10.40
CA CYS A 178 27.90 -39.21 11.78
C CYS A 178 28.19 -38.02 12.72
N HIS A 179 28.73 -36.92 12.20
CA HIS A 179 29.01 -35.75 13.01
C HIS A 179 27.72 -35.05 13.46
N GLU A 180 26.75 -34.89 12.56
CA GLU A 180 25.42 -34.36 12.90
C GLU A 180 24.68 -35.25 13.92
N LEU A 181 24.82 -36.57 13.81
CA LEU A 181 24.34 -37.51 14.83
C LEU A 181 25.03 -37.28 16.18
N TYR A 182 26.36 -37.15 16.19
CA TYR A 182 27.14 -36.93 17.41
C TYR A 182 26.72 -35.65 18.14
N VAL A 183 26.63 -34.52 17.43
CA VAL A 183 26.21 -33.23 18.02
C VAL A 183 24.74 -33.23 18.44
N SER A 184 23.90 -34.09 17.86
CA SER A 184 22.51 -34.31 18.31
C SER A 184 22.40 -35.13 19.60
N GLY A 185 23.53 -35.64 20.14
CA GLY A 185 23.60 -36.42 21.37
C GLY A 185 23.70 -37.94 21.17
N THR A 186 23.92 -38.41 19.94
CA THR A 186 24.20 -39.83 19.67
C THR A 186 25.67 -40.13 19.98
N LEU A 187 25.95 -40.75 21.13
CA LEU A 187 27.33 -40.90 21.65
C LEU A 187 27.88 -42.33 21.63
N SER A 188 27.12 -43.31 21.17
CA SER A 188 27.59 -44.71 21.12
C SER A 188 28.02 -45.11 19.72
N ASP A 189 29.03 -45.98 19.62
CA ASP A 189 29.43 -46.56 18.36
C ASP A 189 28.33 -47.47 17.79
N GLY A 190 28.15 -47.50 16.47
CA GLY A 190 27.13 -48.35 15.87
C GLY A 190 26.81 -48.03 14.41
N VAL A 191 25.90 -48.81 13.82
CA VAL A 191 25.40 -48.55 12.47
C VAL A 191 24.18 -47.63 12.51
N TYR A 192 24.29 -46.47 11.88
CA TYR A 192 23.26 -45.44 11.84
C TYR A 192 22.83 -45.10 10.42
N THR A 193 21.62 -44.58 10.27
CA THR A 193 21.13 -44.08 8.99
C THR A 193 21.44 -42.59 8.87
N ILE A 194 22.23 -42.22 7.86
CA ILE A 194 22.54 -40.83 7.51
C ILE A 194 21.92 -40.46 6.15
N TYR A 195 21.73 -39.17 5.90
CA TYR A 195 21.07 -38.63 4.71
C TYR A 195 21.96 -37.57 4.02
N PRO A 196 23.02 -38.01 3.30
CA PRO A 196 23.92 -37.07 2.63
C PRO A 196 23.19 -36.20 1.59
N ASP A 197 23.71 -34.99 1.36
CA ASP A 197 23.13 -34.06 0.40
C ASP A 197 23.06 -34.68 -1.01
N GLY A 198 21.89 -34.56 -1.65
CA GLY A 198 21.64 -35.11 -2.99
C GLY A 198 21.16 -36.56 -3.05
N TRP A 199 21.03 -37.24 -1.90
CA TRP A 199 20.53 -38.62 -1.85
C TRP A 199 19.03 -38.66 -1.53
N SER A 200 18.28 -39.47 -2.27
CA SER A 200 16.82 -39.61 -2.10
C SER A 200 16.41 -40.55 -0.95
N ARG A 201 17.37 -41.31 -0.42
CA ARG A 201 17.17 -42.29 0.66
C ARG A 201 18.39 -42.25 1.57
N GLY A 202 18.15 -42.50 2.86
CA GLY A 202 19.23 -42.65 3.82
C GLY A 202 20.05 -43.91 3.56
N ILE A 203 21.32 -43.86 3.93
CA ILE A 203 22.25 -44.98 3.89
C ILE A 203 22.66 -45.36 5.30
N GLN A 204 22.93 -46.65 5.50
CA GLN A 204 23.49 -47.14 6.75
C GLN A 204 25.02 -47.06 6.70
N VAL A 205 25.61 -46.39 7.68
CA VAL A 205 27.06 -46.30 7.87
C VAL A 205 27.39 -46.67 9.30
N TYR A 206 28.57 -47.23 9.52
CA TYR A 206 29.09 -47.36 10.88
C TYR A 206 29.60 -46.00 11.32
N CYS A 207 29.19 -45.53 12.49
CA CYS A 207 29.67 -44.30 13.09
C CYS A 207 30.48 -44.62 14.34
N GLU A 208 31.69 -44.07 14.40
CA GLU A 208 32.54 -44.06 15.59
C GLU A 208 32.27 -42.77 16.37
N MET A 209 31.71 -42.90 17.57
CA MET A 209 31.24 -41.81 18.43
C MET A 209 32.01 -41.71 19.75
N GLU A 210 32.56 -42.81 20.26
CA GLU A 210 33.17 -42.85 21.60
C GLU A 210 34.65 -42.43 21.61
N SER A 211 35.34 -42.57 20.48
CA SER A 211 36.78 -42.34 20.35
C SER A 211 37.11 -41.05 19.60
N ASN A 212 38.27 -40.45 19.89
CA ASN A 212 38.87 -39.33 19.16
C ASN A 212 37.95 -38.12 18.90
N GLY A 213 37.01 -37.85 19.80
CA GLY A 213 36.06 -36.74 19.70
C GLY A 213 34.77 -37.03 18.92
N GLY A 214 34.58 -38.26 18.43
CA GLY A 214 33.34 -38.78 17.85
C GLY A 214 32.88 -38.16 16.53
N GLY A 215 31.90 -38.80 15.88
CA GLY A 215 31.26 -38.30 14.67
C GLY A 215 31.90 -38.74 13.35
N TRP A 216 32.68 -39.82 13.35
CA TRP A 216 33.39 -40.31 12.17
C TRP A 216 32.65 -41.46 11.49
N THR A 217 32.71 -41.51 10.16
CA THR A 217 32.22 -42.62 9.31
C THR A 217 33.32 -43.61 8.98
#